data_AF-A0A3E5FNW7-F1
#
_entry.id   AF-A0A3E5FNW7-F1
#
_cell.length_a   1.000
_cell.length_b   1.000
_cell.length_c   1.000
_cell.angle_alpha   90.00
_cell.angle_beta   90.00
_cell.angle_gamma   90.00
#
_symmetry.space_group_name_H-M   'P 1'
#
loop_
_entity.id
_entity.type
_entity.pdbx_description
1 polymer ?
#
loop_
_entity_poly.entity_id
_entity_poly.type
_entity_poly.pdbx_seq_one_letter_code
_entity_poly.pdbx_strand_id
1 'polypeptide(L)'
;MKIYKGVLIIVCCFLLLGCQDNSNNRANRTPTDLDSDTEVETNEKTDKKEIADYKRDTNPGEVINITMDQMEEMIEKKETFVVSFVTTYCMYCRQLHSILDEYLKTHHVVIYQVVLDNEDRTEQENLEIIHKYFEEFYSTPGVFYVKKGAKKSYLNTYTLGITESVIDEWIRENQIDKVK
;
A
#
# COMPACT_ATOMS: atom_id res chain seq x y z
N MET A 1 26.35 -32.78 -34.01
CA MET A 1 26.64 -33.27 -32.64
C MET A 1 25.66 -32.63 -31.68
N LYS A 2 24.84 -33.46 -31.03
CA LYS A 2 24.00 -33.13 -29.86
C LYS A 2 24.91 -32.63 -28.73
N ILE A 3 24.43 -31.74 -27.84
CA ILE A 3 24.13 -32.09 -26.43
C ILE A 3 23.20 -31.01 -25.81
N TYR A 4 21.97 -31.41 -25.50
CA TYR A 4 21.09 -30.74 -24.53
C TYR A 4 21.55 -31.15 -23.12
N LYS A 5 21.55 -30.22 -22.15
CA LYS A 5 21.61 -30.55 -20.72
C LYS A 5 20.45 -29.87 -20.00
N GLY A 6 19.33 -30.59 -19.96
CA GLY A 6 18.35 -30.47 -18.89
C GLY A 6 18.55 -31.62 -17.88
N VAL A 7 17.74 -31.56 -16.83
CA VAL A 7 17.47 -32.54 -15.76
C VAL A 7 18.09 -32.18 -14.40
N LEU A 8 17.21 -31.83 -13.45
CA LEU A 8 17.06 -32.62 -12.23
C LEU A 8 15.64 -32.44 -11.64
N ILE A 9 14.72 -33.29 -12.06
CA ILE A 9 13.44 -33.51 -11.38
C ILE A 9 13.69 -34.63 -10.35
N ILE A 10 13.52 -34.32 -9.07
CA ILE A 10 13.53 -35.32 -7.99
C ILE A 10 12.06 -35.59 -7.63
N VAL A 11 11.50 -36.65 -8.21
CA VAL A 11 10.26 -37.28 -7.72
C VAL A 11 10.67 -38.33 -6.70
N CYS A 12 10.47 -38.04 -5.42
CA CYS A 12 10.56 -39.07 -4.37
C CYS A 12 9.20 -39.75 -4.22
N CYS A 13 9.03 -40.84 -4.96
CA CYS A 13 8.04 -41.87 -4.68
C CYS A 13 8.43 -42.60 -3.37
N PHE A 14 7.71 -42.36 -2.29
CA PHE A 14 7.62 -43.32 -1.18
C PHE A 14 6.36 -44.16 -1.38
N LEU A 15 6.56 -45.31 -2.03
CA LEU A 15 5.68 -46.46 -1.94
C LEU A 15 5.99 -47.17 -0.63
N LEU A 16 5.03 -47.18 0.30
CA LEU A 16 4.88 -48.29 1.25
C LEU A 16 3.39 -48.69 1.27
N LEU A 17 3.15 -49.85 0.63
CA LEU A 17 2.35 -50.97 1.14
C LEU A 17 0.89 -50.70 1.55
N GLY A 18 -0.03 -51.12 0.67
CA GLY A 18 -0.79 -52.34 0.96
C GLY A 18 -2.20 -52.20 1.54
N CYS A 19 -3.18 -52.27 0.63
CA CYS A 19 -4.42 -53.07 0.65
C CYS A 19 -5.55 -52.86 1.69
N GLN A 20 -6.67 -52.40 1.12
CA GLN A 20 -8.04 -52.96 1.12
C GLN A 20 -8.98 -52.90 2.35
N ASP A 21 -10.13 -52.26 2.07
CA ASP A 21 -11.52 -52.58 2.40
C ASP A 21 -11.88 -53.09 3.80
N ASN A 22 -12.76 -52.36 4.51
CA ASN A 22 -14.18 -52.75 4.57
C ASN A 22 -15.07 -51.66 5.18
N SER A 23 -16.31 -51.67 4.71
CA SER A 23 -17.46 -50.85 5.11
C SER A 23 -17.88 -50.99 6.58
N ASN A 24 -18.60 -49.95 7.03
CA ASN A 24 -19.61 -49.95 8.10
C ASN A 24 -19.19 -50.43 9.51
N ASN A 25 -19.12 -49.48 10.46
CA ASN A 25 -20.17 -49.34 11.48
C ASN A 25 -19.99 -48.13 12.40
N ARG A 26 -21.00 -47.27 12.36
CA ARG A 26 -21.78 -46.70 13.46
C ARG A 26 -21.23 -46.78 14.89
N ALA A 27 -21.30 -45.59 15.51
CA ALA A 27 -21.63 -45.27 16.90
C ALA A 27 -20.50 -45.16 17.94
N ASN A 28 -20.46 -43.92 18.47
CA ASN A 28 -20.26 -43.54 19.86
C ASN A 28 -18.83 -43.64 20.41
N ARG A 29 -18.23 -42.48 20.72
CA ARG A 29 -18.24 -41.86 22.06
C ARG A 29 -17.37 -40.59 22.10
N THR A 30 -18.02 -39.53 22.57
CA THR A 30 -17.66 -38.43 23.49
C THR A 30 -16.20 -37.91 23.59
N PRO A 31 -16.01 -36.59 23.79
CA PRO A 31 -14.76 -35.86 23.57
C PRO A 31 -13.89 -35.78 24.83
N THR A 32 -12.57 -35.76 24.64
CA THR A 32 -11.59 -35.30 25.63
C THR A 32 -10.30 -34.88 24.93
N ASP A 33 -10.03 -33.58 25.02
CA ASP A 33 -8.75 -32.93 25.36
C ASP A 33 -7.51 -33.25 24.52
N LEU A 34 -7.03 -32.23 23.76
CA LEU A 34 -5.69 -31.70 23.95
C LEU A 34 -5.53 -30.34 23.27
N ASP A 35 -5.28 -29.33 24.09
CA ASP A 35 -4.79 -28.01 23.72
C ASP A 35 -3.54 -28.06 22.85
N SER A 36 -3.41 -27.09 21.94
CA SER A 36 -2.18 -26.31 21.81
C SER A 36 -2.41 -25.27 20.72
N ASP A 37 -2.88 -24.10 21.15
CA ASP A 37 -2.69 -22.84 20.43
C ASP A 37 -1.25 -22.75 19.94
N THR A 38 -1.07 -22.70 18.62
CA THR A 38 0.18 -22.20 18.05
C THR A 38 -0.12 -20.82 17.51
N GLU A 39 0.04 -19.84 18.40
CA GLU A 39 0.29 -18.46 18.03
C GLU A 39 1.55 -18.47 17.16
N VAL A 40 1.36 -18.33 15.85
CA VAL A 40 2.47 -18.02 14.95
C VAL A 40 2.80 -16.54 15.20
N GLU A 41 3.62 -16.29 16.21
CA GLU A 41 4.32 -15.02 16.37
C GLU A 41 5.16 -14.79 15.11
N THR A 42 4.60 -14.06 14.18
CA THR A 42 5.37 -13.46 13.09
C THR A 42 6.12 -12.29 13.70
N ASN A 43 7.30 -12.60 14.26
CA ASN A 43 8.29 -11.59 14.63
C ASN A 43 8.87 -10.97 13.36
N GLU A 44 8.06 -10.19 12.66
CA GLU A 44 8.53 -9.28 11.63
C GLU A 44 9.16 -8.10 12.35
N LYS A 45 10.47 -8.21 12.57
CA LYS A 45 11.29 -7.18 13.18
C LYS A 45 11.31 -5.99 12.23
N THR A 46 10.36 -5.07 12.38
CA THR A 46 10.37 -3.79 11.68
C THR A 46 11.56 -3.01 12.23
N ASP A 47 12.64 -2.94 11.46
CA ASP A 47 13.73 -2.01 11.74
C ASP A 47 13.17 -0.59 11.65
N LYS A 48 12.65 -0.08 12.77
CA LYS A 48 12.08 1.27 12.86
C LYS A 48 13.20 2.25 12.56
N LYS A 49 13.16 2.81 11.36
CA LYS A 49 14.12 3.80 10.89
C LYS A 49 14.07 5.00 11.83
N GLU A 50 15.22 5.36 12.39
CA GLU A 50 15.32 6.56 13.21
C GLU A 50 15.09 7.80 12.32
N ILE A 51 13.99 8.51 12.54
CA ILE A 51 13.65 9.73 11.81
C ILE A 51 14.32 10.89 12.52
N ALA A 52 15.29 11.52 11.84
CA ALA A 52 15.97 12.71 12.36
C ALA A 52 14.97 13.80 12.70
N ASP A 53 15.13 14.43 13.87
CA ASP A 53 14.29 15.54 14.29
C ASP A 53 14.51 16.77 13.39
N TYR A 54 13.43 17.51 13.11
CA TYR A 54 13.46 18.71 12.30
C TYR A 54 12.33 19.66 12.69
N LYS A 55 12.53 20.96 12.46
CA LYS A 55 11.49 21.96 12.70
C LYS A 55 10.37 21.80 11.67
N ARG A 56 9.19 21.40 12.16
CA ARG A 56 7.96 21.26 11.38
C ARG A 56 7.25 22.59 11.22
N ASP A 57 6.63 22.78 10.07
CA ASP A 57 5.74 23.89 9.74
C ASP A 57 4.33 23.55 10.21
N THR A 58 3.87 24.30 11.21
CA THR A 58 2.58 24.09 11.88
C THR A 58 1.46 24.94 11.29
N ASN A 59 1.70 25.67 10.20
CA ASN A 59 0.63 26.36 9.49
C ASN A 59 -0.36 25.34 8.91
N PRO A 60 -1.61 25.72 8.65
CA PRO A 60 -2.56 24.83 8.02
C PRO A 60 -2.07 24.33 6.65
N GLY A 61 -2.28 23.05 6.38
CA GLY A 61 -2.20 22.44 5.06
C GLY A 61 -3.56 22.44 4.35
N GLU A 62 -3.62 21.81 3.18
CA GLU A 62 -4.84 21.73 2.38
C GLU A 62 -4.81 20.57 1.38
N VAL A 63 -6.01 20.15 0.94
CA VAL A 63 -6.20 19.25 -0.20
C VAL A 63 -6.74 20.06 -1.37
N ILE A 64 -6.03 20.04 -2.50
CA ILE A 64 -6.38 20.81 -3.70
C ILE A 64 -6.71 19.82 -4.82
N ASN A 65 -7.95 19.86 -5.32
CA ASN A 65 -8.31 19.03 -6.48
C ASN A 65 -7.65 19.57 -7.76
N ILE A 66 -7.03 18.66 -8.51
CA ILE A 66 -6.44 18.90 -9.82
C ILE A 66 -6.85 17.79 -10.79
N THR A 67 -6.65 18.04 -12.08
CA THR A 67 -6.83 17.03 -13.15
C THR A 67 -5.59 16.15 -13.30
N MET A 68 -5.74 15.02 -13.98
CA MET A 68 -4.61 14.17 -14.37
C MET A 68 -3.56 14.95 -15.18
N ASP A 69 -4.01 15.76 -16.15
CA ASP A 69 -3.13 16.54 -17.02
C ASP A 69 -2.32 17.60 -16.23
N GLN A 70 -2.93 18.26 -15.23
CA GLN A 70 -2.21 19.20 -14.34
C GLN A 70 -1.14 18.48 -13.52
N MET A 71 -1.40 17.26 -13.07
CA MET A 71 -0.43 16.46 -12.34
C MET A 71 0.76 16.09 -13.23
N GLU A 72 0.52 15.69 -14.48
CA GLU A 72 1.59 15.45 -15.46
C GLU A 72 2.41 16.72 -15.71
N GLU A 73 1.77 17.88 -15.87
CA GLU A 73 2.45 19.17 -16.05
C GLU A 73 3.38 19.50 -14.86
N MET A 74 2.94 19.26 -13.62
CA MET A 74 3.76 19.45 -12.42
C MET A 74 4.97 18.51 -12.39
N ILE A 75 4.80 17.26 -12.83
CA ILE A 75 5.90 16.29 -12.97
C ILE A 75 6.92 16.78 -14.00
N GLU A 76 6.46 17.20 -15.18
CA GLU A 76 7.32 17.71 -16.27
C GLU A 76 8.12 18.95 -15.85
N LYS A 77 7.50 19.85 -15.09
CA LYS A 77 8.14 21.03 -14.49
C LYS A 77 9.12 20.69 -13.37
N LYS A 78 9.27 19.41 -13.02
CA LYS A 78 10.14 18.91 -11.95
C LYS A 78 9.79 19.52 -10.59
N GLU A 79 8.50 19.66 -10.33
CA GLU A 79 8.03 20.16 -9.05
C GLU A 79 8.24 19.11 -7.93
N THR A 80 8.06 19.55 -6.69
CA THR A 80 8.08 18.68 -5.50
C THR A 80 6.77 18.87 -4.76
N PHE A 81 5.98 17.81 -4.69
CA PHE A 81 4.60 17.86 -4.23
C PHE A 81 4.10 16.50 -3.75
N VAL A 82 3.00 16.49 -3.01
CA VAL A 82 2.25 15.28 -2.66
C VAL A 82 1.07 15.16 -3.60
N VAL A 83 0.84 13.96 -4.13
CA VAL A 83 -0.35 13.65 -4.94
C VAL A 83 -1.14 12.52 -4.31
N SER A 84 -2.47 12.62 -4.37
CA SER A 84 -3.39 11.55 -4.01
C SER A 84 -4.32 11.21 -5.18
N PHE A 85 -4.60 9.93 -5.34
CA PHE A 85 -5.54 9.39 -6.32
C PHE A 85 -6.71 8.74 -5.58
N VAL A 86 -7.91 9.24 -5.83
CA VAL A 86 -9.13 8.81 -5.13
C VAL A 86 -10.28 8.60 -6.12
N THR A 87 -11.37 7.99 -5.65
CA THR A 87 -12.66 7.98 -6.35
C THR A 87 -13.77 8.46 -5.41
N THR A 88 -14.87 8.98 -5.96
CA THR A 88 -15.95 9.57 -5.17
C THR A 88 -16.71 8.55 -4.29
N TYR A 89 -16.75 7.28 -4.70
CA TYR A 89 -17.47 6.21 -3.98
C TYR A 89 -16.59 5.34 -3.07
N CYS A 90 -15.33 5.71 -2.88
CA CYS A 90 -14.34 4.93 -2.12
C CYS A 90 -14.43 5.18 -0.61
N MET A 91 -14.83 4.15 0.16
CA MET A 91 -14.92 4.24 1.63
C MET A 91 -13.58 4.55 2.29
N TYR A 92 -12.48 3.95 1.81
CA TYR A 92 -11.13 4.20 2.33
C TYR A 92 -10.62 5.62 2.03
N CYS A 93 -11.07 6.21 0.92
CA CYS A 93 -10.75 7.59 0.55
C CYS A 93 -11.45 8.57 1.51
N ARG A 94 -12.71 8.28 1.88
CA ARG A 94 -13.41 9.02 2.93
C ARG A 94 -12.73 8.89 4.30
N GLN A 95 -12.20 7.71 4.62
CA GLN A 95 -11.43 7.51 5.85
C GLN A 95 -10.16 8.37 5.85
N LEU A 96 -9.40 8.38 4.74
CA LEU A 96 -8.23 9.26 4.59
C LEU A 96 -8.61 10.73 4.77
N HIS A 97 -9.66 11.22 4.10
CA HIS A 97 -10.14 12.59 4.24
C HIS A 97 -10.52 12.94 5.67
N SER A 98 -11.24 12.05 6.37
CA SER A 98 -11.62 12.28 7.77
C SER A 98 -10.41 12.47 8.70
N ILE A 99 -9.27 11.84 8.41
CA ILE A 99 -8.04 12.05 9.17
C ILE A 99 -7.39 13.37 8.77
N LEU A 100 -7.30 13.64 7.46
CA LEU A 100 -6.70 14.86 6.93
C LEU A 100 -7.43 16.13 7.38
N ASP A 101 -8.76 16.08 7.56
CA ASP A 101 -9.58 17.20 8.02
C ASP A 101 -9.09 17.79 9.36
N GLU A 102 -8.67 16.93 10.30
CA GLU A 102 -8.08 17.37 11.56
C GLU A 102 -6.56 17.56 11.45
N TYR A 103 -5.86 16.62 10.81
CA TYR A 103 -4.41 16.61 10.73
C TYR A 103 -3.83 17.87 10.07
N LEU A 104 -4.45 18.33 8.98
CA LEU A 104 -3.98 19.49 8.22
C LEU A 104 -4.22 20.82 8.93
N LYS A 105 -4.97 20.88 10.03
CA LYS A 105 -5.14 22.12 10.81
C LYS A 105 -3.83 22.58 11.47
N THR A 106 -2.92 21.66 11.75
CA THR A 106 -1.67 21.92 12.49
C THR A 106 -0.42 21.42 11.77
N HIS A 107 -0.52 20.97 10.52
CA HIS A 107 0.60 20.45 9.73
C HIS A 107 0.53 21.01 8.31
N HIS A 108 1.58 21.74 7.90
CA HIS A 108 1.60 22.38 6.59
C HIS A 108 1.97 21.37 5.49
N VAL A 109 0.96 20.66 5.03
CA VAL A 109 1.06 19.71 3.91
C VAL A 109 0.02 20.08 2.85
N VAL A 110 0.48 20.34 1.63
CA VAL A 110 -0.39 20.53 0.47
C VAL A 110 -0.47 19.21 -0.31
N ILE A 111 -1.67 18.66 -0.42
CA ILE A 111 -1.95 17.42 -1.13
C ILE A 111 -2.75 17.75 -2.39
N TYR A 112 -2.15 17.51 -3.55
CA TYR A 112 -2.87 17.62 -4.81
C TYR A 112 -3.66 16.34 -5.06
N GLN A 113 -4.94 16.43 -5.35
CA GLN A 113 -5.82 15.28 -5.46
C GLN A 113 -6.40 15.17 -6.87
N VAL A 114 -6.18 14.01 -7.48
CA VAL A 114 -6.87 13.63 -8.72
C VAL A 114 -8.04 12.71 -8.34
N VAL A 115 -9.25 13.12 -8.71
CA VAL A 115 -10.48 12.34 -8.52
C VAL A 115 -10.75 11.56 -9.81
N LEU A 116 -10.36 10.28 -9.82
CA LEU A 116 -10.23 9.49 -11.05
C LEU A 116 -11.54 9.31 -11.81
N ASP A 117 -12.65 9.19 -11.09
CA ASP A 117 -14.00 9.04 -11.67
C ASP A 117 -14.63 10.37 -12.11
N ASN A 118 -13.92 11.49 -11.96
CA ASN A 118 -14.27 12.78 -12.55
C ASN A 118 -13.47 13.10 -13.82
N GLU A 119 -12.44 12.32 -14.16
CA GLU A 119 -11.67 12.48 -15.39
C GLU A 119 -12.50 12.05 -16.61
N ASP A 120 -12.31 12.72 -17.75
CA ASP A 120 -12.92 12.32 -19.03
C ASP A 120 -12.13 11.17 -19.69
N ARG A 121 -11.93 10.10 -18.93
CA ARG A 121 -11.12 8.93 -19.27
C ARG A 121 -11.69 7.68 -18.60
N THR A 122 -11.45 6.53 -19.20
CA THR A 122 -11.77 5.25 -18.57
C THR A 122 -10.82 4.94 -17.41
N GLU A 123 -11.23 4.04 -16.52
CA GLU A 123 -10.37 3.56 -15.43
C GLU A 123 -9.04 2.98 -15.96
N GLN A 124 -9.07 2.25 -17.07
CA GLN A 124 -7.89 1.66 -17.68
C GLN A 124 -6.93 2.72 -18.23
N GLU A 125 -7.44 3.75 -18.90
CA GLU A 125 -6.62 4.87 -19.39
C GLU A 125 -6.00 5.66 -18.23
N ASN A 126 -6.77 5.90 -17.17
CA ASN A 126 -6.24 6.50 -15.94
C ASN A 126 -5.10 5.66 -15.35
N LEU A 127 -5.30 4.35 -15.24
CA LEU A 127 -4.29 3.43 -14.71
C LEU A 127 -3.02 3.45 -15.55
N GLU A 128 -3.15 3.43 -16.88
CA GLU A 128 -2.01 3.50 -17.81
C GLU A 128 -1.21 4.79 -17.66
N ILE A 129 -1.86 5.93 -17.42
CA ILE A 129 -1.18 7.20 -17.17
C ILE A 129 -0.46 7.17 -15.83
N ILE A 130 -1.16 6.76 -14.76
CA ILE A 130 -0.60 6.72 -13.41
C ILE A 130 0.62 5.79 -13.36
N HIS A 131 0.56 4.62 -13.99
CA HIS A 131 1.65 3.64 -14.00
C HIS A 131 2.92 4.11 -14.72
N LYS A 132 2.86 5.15 -15.57
CA LYS A 132 4.08 5.78 -16.12
C LYS A 132 4.95 6.42 -15.03
N TYR A 133 4.33 6.86 -13.93
CA TYR A 133 5.00 7.59 -12.85
C TYR A 133 4.99 6.84 -11.51
N PHE A 134 3.97 6.01 -11.29
CA PHE A 134 3.63 5.36 -10.04
C PHE A 134 3.24 3.89 -10.28
N GLU A 135 4.21 3.06 -10.68
CA GLU A 135 4.00 1.62 -10.97
C GLU A 135 3.35 0.85 -9.80
N GLU A 136 3.53 1.31 -8.56
CA GLU A 136 2.98 0.67 -7.35
C GLU A 136 1.49 0.99 -7.09
N PHE A 137 0.85 1.83 -7.92
CA PHE A 137 -0.55 2.21 -7.74
C PHE A 137 -1.48 1.07 -8.17
N TYR A 138 -2.16 0.42 -7.22
CA TYR A 138 -3.12 -0.64 -7.53
C TYR A 138 -4.50 -0.47 -6.88
N SER A 139 -4.66 0.54 -6.02
CA SER A 139 -5.93 0.79 -5.33
C SER A 139 -6.02 2.23 -4.82
N THR A 140 -7.25 2.67 -4.57
CA THR A 140 -7.52 3.98 -3.98
C THR A 140 -7.82 3.85 -2.47
N PRO A 141 -7.36 4.80 -1.62
CA PRO A 141 -6.55 5.96 -1.99
C PRO A 141 -5.09 5.57 -2.23
N GLY A 142 -4.49 6.09 -3.30
CA GLY A 142 -3.05 6.01 -3.53
C GLY A 142 -2.41 7.36 -3.26
N VAL A 143 -1.43 7.46 -2.36
CA VAL A 143 -0.78 8.73 -2.00
C VAL A 143 0.73 8.63 -2.21
N PHE A 144 1.28 9.57 -2.97
CA PHE A 144 2.69 9.57 -3.37
C PHE A 144 3.34 10.92 -3.08
N TYR A 145 4.61 10.87 -2.71
CA TYR A 145 5.47 12.04 -2.65
C TYR A 145 6.35 12.09 -3.89
N VAL A 146 6.24 13.16 -4.66
CA VAL A 146 7.05 13.47 -5.83
C VAL A 146 8.13 14.46 -5.43
N LYS A 147 9.38 14.16 -5.75
CA LYS A 147 10.52 15.05 -5.53
C LYS A 147 11.25 15.30 -6.84
N LYS A 148 11.28 16.57 -7.26
CA LYS A 148 11.91 17.02 -8.51
C LYS A 148 11.41 16.26 -9.75
N GLY A 149 10.09 16.05 -9.83
CA GLY A 149 9.44 15.34 -10.95
C GLY A 149 9.62 13.83 -10.95
N ALA A 150 10.10 13.21 -9.85
CA ALA A 150 10.19 11.76 -9.75
C ALA A 150 9.53 11.27 -8.46
N LYS A 151 8.84 10.13 -8.52
CA LYS A 151 8.31 9.45 -7.34
C LYS A 151 9.43 9.18 -6.34
N LYS A 152 9.27 9.69 -5.13
CA LYS A 152 10.22 9.53 -4.01
C LYS A 152 9.73 8.52 -2.98
N SER A 153 8.43 8.54 -2.66
CA SER A 153 7.85 7.65 -1.65
C SER A 153 6.37 7.41 -1.93
N TYR A 154 5.86 6.29 -1.45
CA TYR A 154 4.47 5.87 -1.48
C TYR A 154 3.99 5.66 -0.04
N LEU A 155 2.83 6.21 0.32
CA LEU A 155 2.19 5.97 1.61
C LEU A 155 1.48 4.62 1.55
N ASN A 156 2.08 3.58 2.15
CA ASN A 156 1.54 2.22 2.13
C ASN A 156 0.37 2.02 3.10
N THR A 157 -0.76 2.64 2.80
CA THR A 157 -2.00 2.50 3.57
C THR A 157 -2.62 1.11 3.48
N TYR A 158 -2.31 0.35 2.42
CA TYR A 158 -2.83 -1.00 2.23
C TYR A 158 -2.29 -1.98 3.27
N THR A 159 -0.97 -1.97 3.52
CA THR A 159 -0.35 -2.86 4.51
C THR A 159 -0.40 -2.29 5.92
N LEU A 160 -0.17 -0.98 6.07
CA LEU A 160 0.00 -0.35 7.39
C LEU A 160 -1.31 0.23 7.96
N GLY A 161 -2.36 0.30 7.14
CA GLY A 161 -3.63 0.90 7.49
C GLY A 161 -3.68 2.42 7.24
N ILE A 162 -4.90 2.96 7.31
CA ILE A 162 -5.18 4.41 7.17
C ILE A 162 -5.37 4.99 8.57
N THR A 163 -4.28 5.39 9.20
CA THR A 163 -4.27 5.99 10.54
C THR A 163 -3.42 7.26 10.55
N GLU A 164 -3.70 8.16 11.50
CA GLU A 164 -2.92 9.39 11.68
C GLU A 164 -1.43 9.10 11.91
N SER A 165 -1.09 8.07 12.69
CA SER A 165 0.30 7.72 12.98
C SER A 165 1.08 7.27 11.75
N VAL A 166 0.45 6.49 10.86
CA VAL A 166 1.08 6.05 9.60
C VAL A 166 1.29 7.23 8.65
N ILE A 167 0.30 8.13 8.57
CA ILE A 167 0.39 9.36 7.77
C ILE A 167 1.50 10.28 8.32
N ASP A 168 1.53 10.52 9.63
CA ASP A 168 2.53 11.37 10.29
C ASP A 168 3.95 10.82 10.14
N GLU A 169 4.12 9.52 10.36
CA GLU A 169 5.41 8.86 10.19
C GLU A 169 5.93 9.05 8.76
N TRP A 170 5.10 8.78 7.76
CA TRP A 170 5.46 8.97 6.36
C TRP A 170 5.78 10.42 6.00
N ILE A 171 5.02 11.39 6.53
CA ILE A 171 5.30 12.83 6.36
C ILE A 171 6.68 13.17 6.93
N ARG A 172 6.99 12.64 8.11
CA ARG A 172 8.25 12.90 8.81
C ARG A 172 9.45 12.25 8.14
N GLU A 173 9.31 11.02 7.66
CA GLU A 173 10.36 10.34 6.89
C GLU A 173 10.75 11.11 5.63
N ASN A 174 9.79 11.78 5.01
CA ASN A 174 9.96 12.54 3.78
C ASN A 174 10.22 14.04 4.02
N GLN A 175 10.12 14.51 5.28
CA GLN A 175 10.23 15.91 5.70
C GLN A 175 9.32 16.85 4.88
N ILE A 176 8.08 16.41 4.62
CA ILE A 176 7.14 17.11 3.72
C ILE A 176 6.71 18.46 4.29
N ASP A 177 6.48 18.52 5.59
CA ASP A 177 6.08 19.71 6.35
C ASP A 177 7.25 20.42 7.01
N LYS A 178 8.46 20.30 6.45
CA LYS A 178 9.62 21.04 6.97
C LYS A 178 9.47 22.53 6.69
N VAL A 179 9.79 23.38 7.68
CA VAL A 179 9.88 24.83 7.48
C VAL A 179 10.85 25.14 6.33
N LYS A 180 10.37 25.85 5.32
CA LYS A 180 11.14 26.26 4.14
C LYS A 180 12.02 27.48 4.42
#